data_AF-A0A443SN41-F1
#
_entry.id   AF-A0A443SN41-F1
#
_cell.length_a   1.000
_cell.length_b   1.000
_cell.length_c   1.000
_cell.angle_alpha   90.00
_cell.angle_beta   90.00
_cell.angle_gamma   90.00
#
_symmetry.space_group_name_H-M   'P 1'
#
loop_
_entity.id
_entity.type
_entity.pdbx_description
1 polymer ?
#
loop_
_entity_poly.entity_id
_entity_poly.type
_entity_poly.pdbx_seq_one_letter_code
_entity_poly.pdbx_strand_id
1 'polypeptide(L)'
;MNVMAFDVWRTLKVATSELRVVSGKQKVRFLVYILHTICITSMIVACAVISDSSSTPIPKEYQPGFGMHNKCWFNRRKSLIVFFAAPIGVVLFLNLLFFVLTARLISNSPPLYSMRLANSQQRQKRNFKLYIRLSLLMGLSWISSFIATFVDHVFLWYIFVLLNSLQGLFIFICFSCNAKVYTFIKSRYFRKKSHTISSNLTASSKPYSSQ
;
A
#
# COMPACT_ATOMS: atom_id res chain seq x y z
N MET A 1 0.72 -0.92 -4.35
CA MET A 1 1.67 -1.97 -3.94
C MET A 1 2.98 -1.90 -4.71
N ASN A 2 2.96 -1.94 -6.05
CA ASN A 2 4.18 -1.95 -6.87
C ASN A 2 5.14 -0.78 -6.58
N VAL A 3 4.62 0.45 -6.50
CA VAL A 3 5.42 1.63 -6.15
C VAL A 3 6.05 1.52 -4.76
N MET A 4 5.32 0.96 -3.78
CA MET A 4 5.86 0.75 -2.42
C MET A 4 6.94 -0.33 -2.41
N ALA A 5 6.75 -1.41 -3.16
CA ALA A 5 7.76 -2.48 -3.30
C ALA A 5 9.06 -1.93 -3.91
N PHE A 6 8.92 -1.17 -5.00
CA PHE A 6 10.04 -0.52 -5.67
C PHE A 6 10.75 0.49 -4.75
N ASP A 7 10.00 1.33 -4.03
CA ASP A 7 10.57 2.32 -3.11
C ASP A 7 11.34 1.66 -1.96
N VAL A 8 10.79 0.58 -1.38
CA VAL A 8 11.46 -0.19 -0.31
C VAL A 8 12.71 -0.87 -0.83
N TRP A 9 12.62 -1.57 -1.98
CA TRP A 9 13.77 -2.22 -2.62
C TRP A 9 14.87 -1.22 -2.93
N ARG A 10 14.54 -0.11 -3.60
CA ARG A 10 15.48 0.95 -3.95
C ARG A 10 16.13 1.55 -2.72
N THR A 11 15.34 1.86 -1.69
CA THR A 11 15.84 2.49 -0.47
C THR A 11 16.80 1.56 0.27
N LEU A 12 16.47 0.27 0.37
CA LEU A 12 17.36 -0.71 0.98
C LEU A 12 18.61 -0.94 0.12
N LYS A 13 18.47 -1.05 -1.21
CA LYS A 13 19.60 -1.19 -2.13
C LYS A 13 20.60 -0.06 -1.97
N VAL A 14 20.13 1.19 -1.99
CA VAL A 14 21.02 2.35 -1.85
C VAL A 14 21.63 2.45 -0.45
N ALA A 15 20.89 2.08 0.59
CA ALA A 15 21.42 2.02 1.95
C ALA A 15 22.53 0.96 2.09
N THR A 16 22.44 -0.16 1.36
CA THR A 16 23.41 -1.25 1.40
C THR A 16 24.58 -1.05 0.44
N SER A 17 24.37 -0.49 -0.77
CA SER A 17 25.42 -0.38 -1.80
C SER A 17 26.20 0.93 -1.78
N GLU A 18 25.54 2.07 -1.54
CA GLU A 18 26.16 3.37 -1.78
C GLU A 18 26.67 4.07 -0.50
N LEU A 19 26.40 3.52 0.69
CA LEU A 19 26.69 4.17 1.99
C LEU A 19 26.15 5.61 2.09
N ARG A 20 25.22 6.01 1.23
CA ARG A 20 24.79 7.40 1.02
C ARG A 20 23.34 7.55 1.39
N VAL A 21 23.05 8.47 2.31
CA VAL A 21 21.68 8.91 2.60
C VAL A 21 21.16 9.61 1.34
N VAL A 22 20.13 9.06 0.71
CA VAL A 22 19.53 9.63 -0.51
C VAL A 22 18.86 10.96 -0.19
N SER A 23 19.64 12.04 -0.21
CA SER A 23 19.14 13.41 -0.12
C SER A 23 18.74 13.87 -1.54
N GLY A 24 17.57 13.45 -1.99
CA GLY A 24 16.96 13.93 -3.23
C GLY A 24 15.63 14.62 -2.93
N LYS A 25 15.09 15.40 -3.89
CA LYS A 25 13.76 16.02 -3.80
C LYS A 25 12.66 14.93 -3.77
N GLN A 26 12.38 14.40 -2.58
CA GLN A 26 11.43 13.30 -2.35
C GLN A 26 10.03 13.60 -2.88
N LYS A 27 9.62 14.88 -2.85
CA LYS A 27 8.34 15.35 -3.40
C LYS A 27 8.23 15.14 -4.91
N VAL A 28 9.29 15.41 -5.68
CA VAL A 28 9.28 15.22 -7.14
C VAL A 28 9.11 13.74 -7.49
N ARG A 29 9.82 12.86 -6.79
CA ARG A 29 9.69 11.40 -6.99
C ARG A 29 8.28 10.90 -6.68
N PHE A 30 7.69 11.40 -5.60
CA PHE A 30 6.32 11.06 -5.24
C PHE A 30 5.32 11.50 -6.34
N LEU A 31 5.48 12.72 -6.87
CA LEU A 31 4.64 13.19 -7.98
C LEU A 31 4.81 12.35 -9.25
N VAL A 32 6.03 11.99 -9.60
CA VAL A 32 6.31 11.10 -10.74
C VAL A 32 5.64 9.74 -10.55
N TYR A 33 5.69 9.16 -9.35
CA TYR A 33 5.04 7.89 -9.07
C TYR A 33 3.51 7.98 -9.19
N ILE A 34 2.90 9.06 -8.71
CA ILE A 34 1.46 9.30 -8.85
C ILE A 34 1.10 9.40 -10.33
N LEU A 35 1.77 10.28 -11.08
CA LEU A 35 1.51 10.51 -12.49
C LEU A 35 1.62 9.21 -13.28
N HIS A 36 2.70 8.45 -13.07
CA HIS A 36 2.91 7.15 -13.69
C HIS A 36 1.75 6.19 -13.42
N THR A 37 1.29 6.06 -12.17
CA THR A 37 0.17 5.16 -11.85
C THR A 37 -1.14 5.61 -12.49
N ILE A 38 -1.43 6.92 -12.47
CA ILE A 38 -2.65 7.48 -13.06
C ILE A 38 -2.66 7.26 -14.57
N CYS A 39 -1.55 7.53 -15.25
CA CYS A 39 -1.42 7.35 -16.70
C CYS A 39 -1.66 5.88 -17.09
N ILE A 40 -1.03 4.93 -16.40
CA ILE A 40 -1.20 3.50 -16.68
C ILE A 40 -2.65 3.06 -16.45
N THR A 41 -3.27 3.44 -15.33
CA THR A 41 -4.65 3.04 -15.06
C THR A 41 -5.64 3.68 -16.03
N SER A 42 -5.44 4.96 -16.36
CA SER A 42 -6.27 5.68 -17.32
C SER A 42 -6.16 5.04 -18.71
N MET A 43 -4.95 4.69 -19.13
CA MET A 43 -4.71 4.01 -20.41
C MET A 43 -5.44 2.65 -20.47
N ILE A 44 -5.33 1.81 -19.44
CA ILE A 44 -5.99 0.50 -19.42
C ILE A 44 -7.52 0.66 -19.51
N VAL A 45 -8.09 1.59 -18.72
CA VAL A 45 -9.53 1.87 -18.73
C VAL A 45 -9.98 2.44 -20.06
N ALA A 46 -9.25 3.39 -20.63
CA ALA A 46 -9.54 3.96 -21.95
C ALA A 46 -9.52 2.87 -23.03
N CYS A 47 -8.53 1.99 -23.03
CA CYS A 47 -8.48 0.85 -23.94
C CYS A 47 -9.68 -0.08 -23.77
N ALA A 48 -10.11 -0.37 -22.53
CA ALA A 48 -11.29 -1.20 -22.28
C ALA A 48 -12.57 -0.55 -22.81
N VAL A 49 -12.77 0.75 -22.56
CA VAL A 49 -13.95 1.51 -23.03
C VAL A 49 -13.96 1.63 -24.56
N ILE A 50 -12.81 1.92 -25.18
CA ILE A 50 -12.67 1.97 -26.64
C ILE A 50 -12.97 0.60 -27.25
N SER A 51 -12.50 -0.48 -26.63
CA SER A 51 -12.76 -1.85 -27.10
C SER A 51 -14.21 -2.27 -26.94
N ASP A 52 -14.98 -1.63 -26.06
CA ASP A 52 -16.42 -1.85 -25.90
C ASP A 52 -17.26 -1.05 -26.90
N SER A 53 -16.68 -0.01 -27.50
CA SER A 53 -17.35 0.76 -28.55
C SER A 53 -17.50 -0.09 -29.84
N SER A 54 -18.70 -0.05 -30.40
CA SER A 54 -19.12 -0.88 -31.55
C SER A 54 -18.35 -0.63 -32.86
N SER A 55 -17.45 0.36 -32.89
CA SER A 55 -16.69 0.79 -34.06
C SER A 55 -15.35 0.07 -34.24
N THR A 56 -14.95 -0.84 -33.33
CA THR A 56 -13.66 -1.53 -33.40
C THR A 56 -13.77 -2.93 -34.02
N PRO A 57 -12.83 -3.35 -34.88
CA PRO A 57 -12.83 -4.68 -35.51
C PRO A 57 -12.38 -5.81 -34.57
N ILE A 58 -12.64 -5.68 -33.27
CA ILE A 58 -12.22 -6.65 -32.25
C ILE A 58 -13.27 -7.77 -32.17
N PRO A 59 -12.86 -9.05 -32.10
CA PRO A 59 -13.81 -10.16 -31.93
C PRO A 59 -14.66 -9.95 -30.66
N LYS A 60 -15.96 -10.23 -30.77
CA LYS A 60 -16.94 -9.98 -29.68
C LYS A 60 -16.48 -10.57 -28.34
N GLU A 61 -15.75 -11.69 -28.34
CA GLU A 61 -15.22 -12.33 -27.12
C GLU A 61 -14.29 -11.47 -26.27
N TYR A 62 -13.59 -10.52 -26.88
CA TYR A 62 -12.66 -9.60 -26.19
C TYR A 62 -13.33 -8.28 -25.79
N GLN A 63 -14.57 -8.04 -26.20
CA GLN A 63 -15.33 -6.88 -25.79
C GLN A 63 -15.75 -7.03 -24.32
N PRO A 64 -15.52 -6.03 -23.45
CA PRO A 64 -15.95 -6.08 -22.04
C PRO A 64 -17.44 -6.34 -21.86
N GLY A 65 -18.28 -5.79 -22.75
CA GLY A 65 -19.74 -5.88 -22.71
C GLY A 65 -20.31 -5.20 -21.49
N PHE A 66 -19.85 -3.99 -21.17
CA PHE A 66 -20.32 -3.29 -19.97
C PHE A 66 -21.82 -2.98 -20.09
N GLY A 67 -22.60 -3.27 -19.05
CA GLY A 67 -24.03 -2.99 -19.03
C GLY A 67 -24.90 -3.97 -19.83
N MET A 68 -24.32 -5.01 -20.45
CA MET A 68 -25.12 -6.08 -21.06
C MET A 68 -25.85 -6.88 -19.97
N HIS A 69 -27.12 -7.21 -20.21
CA HIS A 69 -27.97 -8.00 -19.29
C HIS A 69 -28.06 -7.44 -17.85
N ASN A 70 -28.08 -6.10 -17.69
CA ASN A 70 -28.10 -5.42 -16.40
C ASN A 70 -26.91 -5.74 -15.47
N LYS A 71 -25.78 -6.21 -16.03
CA LYS A 71 -24.54 -6.41 -15.27
C LYS A 71 -23.60 -5.22 -15.46
N CYS A 72 -23.31 -4.50 -14.39
CA CYS A 72 -22.31 -3.40 -14.37
C CYS A 72 -20.86 -3.90 -14.19
N TRP A 73 -20.58 -5.11 -14.69
CA TRP A 73 -19.28 -5.78 -14.59
C TRP A 73 -18.96 -6.46 -15.92
N PHE A 74 -17.72 -6.91 -16.11
CA PHE A 74 -17.32 -7.69 -17.28
C PHE A 74 -18.29 -8.86 -17.52
N ASN A 75 -18.92 -8.87 -18.70
CA ASN A 75 -19.87 -9.93 -19.06
C ASN A 75 -19.14 -11.16 -19.64
N ARG A 76 -17.91 -11.00 -20.12
CA ARG A 76 -17.14 -12.05 -20.79
C ARG A 76 -15.84 -12.37 -20.04
N ARG A 77 -15.51 -13.66 -19.97
CA ARG A 77 -14.32 -14.14 -19.24
C ARG A 77 -13.01 -13.74 -19.91
N LYS A 78 -12.92 -13.76 -21.25
CA LYS A 78 -11.71 -13.37 -21.98
C LYS A 78 -11.39 -11.89 -21.81
N SER A 79 -12.38 -10.99 -21.88
CA SER A 79 -12.18 -9.56 -21.63
C SER A 79 -11.80 -9.27 -20.17
N LEU A 80 -12.39 -9.98 -19.20
CA LEU A 80 -11.96 -9.92 -17.79
C LEU A 80 -10.49 -10.34 -17.64
N ILE A 81 -10.05 -11.40 -18.30
CA ILE A 81 -8.65 -11.84 -18.22
C ILE A 81 -7.72 -10.78 -18.83
N VAL A 82 -8.03 -10.25 -20.01
CA VAL A 82 -7.15 -9.32 -20.73
C VAL A 82 -7.07 -7.96 -20.05
N PHE A 83 -8.21 -7.35 -19.69
CA PHE A 83 -8.25 -5.97 -19.20
C PHE A 83 -8.10 -5.86 -17.68
N PHE A 84 -8.27 -6.95 -16.94
CA PHE A 84 -8.20 -6.94 -15.48
C PHE A 84 -7.16 -7.94 -14.97
N ALA A 85 -7.36 -9.24 -15.18
CA ALA A 85 -6.54 -10.26 -14.53
C ALA A 85 -5.06 -10.23 -14.96
N ALA A 86 -4.78 -10.00 -16.25
CA ALA A 86 -3.42 -9.93 -16.78
C ALA A 86 -2.63 -8.72 -16.25
N PRO A 87 -3.15 -7.46 -16.31
CA PRO A 87 -2.49 -6.32 -15.66
C PRO A 87 -2.21 -6.54 -14.17
N ILE A 88 -3.16 -7.13 -13.45
CA ILE A 88 -3.00 -7.46 -12.03
C ILE A 88 -1.92 -8.52 -11.83
N GLY A 89 -1.91 -9.57 -12.65
CA GLY A 89 -0.90 -10.63 -12.63
C GLY A 89 0.51 -10.09 -12.83
N VAL A 90 0.70 -9.19 -13.80
CA VAL A 90 1.99 -8.49 -14.03
C VAL A 90 2.40 -7.70 -12.79
N VAL A 91 1.49 -6.95 -12.19
CA VAL A 91 1.75 -6.19 -10.96
C VAL A 91 2.15 -7.13 -9.80
N LEU A 92 1.48 -8.26 -9.64
CA LEU A 92 1.80 -9.24 -8.60
C LEU A 92 3.17 -9.87 -8.82
N PHE A 93 3.48 -10.26 -10.05
CA PHE A 93 4.78 -10.80 -10.40
C PHE A 93 5.92 -9.82 -10.10
N LEU A 94 5.77 -8.55 -10.49
CA LEU A 94 6.76 -7.51 -10.18
C LEU A 94 6.91 -7.28 -8.67
N ASN A 95 5.81 -7.30 -7.92
CA ASN A 95 5.88 -7.22 -6.46
C ASN A 95 6.64 -8.41 -5.86
N LEU A 96 6.40 -9.63 -6.34
CA LEU A 96 7.11 -10.83 -5.87
C LEU A 96 8.61 -10.74 -6.19
N LEU A 97 8.97 -10.26 -7.39
CA LEU A 97 10.36 -10.04 -7.78
C LEU A 97 11.04 -9.03 -6.84
N PHE A 98 10.42 -7.87 -6.59
CA PHE A 98 10.97 -6.89 -5.65
C PHE A 98 11.05 -7.43 -4.22
N PHE A 99 10.09 -8.25 -3.80
CA PHE A 99 10.13 -8.93 -2.51
C PHE A 99 11.36 -9.85 -2.40
N VAL A 100 11.59 -10.72 -3.39
CA VAL A 100 12.73 -11.65 -3.40
C VAL A 100 14.06 -10.87 -3.42
N LEU A 101 14.18 -9.84 -4.26
CA LEU A 101 15.38 -9.01 -4.31
C LEU A 101 15.66 -8.31 -2.98
N THR A 102 14.61 -7.80 -2.33
CA THR A 102 14.73 -7.13 -1.03
C THR A 102 15.11 -8.12 0.08
N ALA A 103 14.49 -9.30 0.08
CA ALA A 103 14.81 -10.36 1.04
C ALA A 103 16.27 -10.81 0.93
N ARG A 104 16.76 -11.06 -0.29
CA ARG A 104 18.17 -11.41 -0.54
C ARG A 104 19.12 -10.32 -0.06
N LEU A 105 18.79 -9.05 -0.31
CA LEU A 105 19.60 -7.93 0.13
C LEU A 105 19.71 -7.89 1.67
N ILE A 106 18.62 -8.14 2.38
CA ILE A 106 18.61 -8.19 3.85
C ILE A 106 19.41 -9.39 4.37
N SER A 107 19.21 -10.58 3.79
CA SER A 107 19.91 -11.80 4.20
C SER A 107 21.42 -11.74 4.00
N ASN A 108 21.87 -11.06 2.93
CA ASN A 108 23.29 -10.97 2.58
C ASN A 108 24.01 -9.74 3.19
N SER A 109 23.30 -8.92 3.98
CA SER A 109 23.89 -7.73 4.62
C SER A 109 24.60 -8.11 5.93
N PRO A 110 25.93 -7.88 6.09
CA PRO A 110 26.65 -8.25 7.30
C PRO A 110 26.20 -7.47 8.55
N PRO A 111 26.18 -8.11 9.74
CA PRO A 111 25.72 -7.51 11.00
C PRO A 111 26.62 -6.38 11.54
N LEU A 112 27.85 -6.24 11.02
CA LEU A 112 28.87 -5.28 11.51
C LEU A 112 28.58 -3.80 11.16
N TYR A 113 27.64 -3.52 10.26
CA TYR A 113 27.29 -2.16 9.83
C TYR A 113 26.37 -1.40 10.83
N SER A 114 26.18 -1.96 12.03
CA SER A 114 25.06 -1.72 12.94
C SER A 114 25.18 -0.48 13.85
N MET A 115 26.37 0.10 14.01
CA MET A 115 26.58 1.14 15.05
C MET A 115 26.28 2.59 14.62
N ARG A 116 26.50 2.97 13.34
CA ARG A 116 26.33 4.37 12.89
C ARG A 116 24.94 4.70 12.30
N LEU A 117 24.13 3.71 11.93
CA LEU A 117 22.87 3.90 11.19
C LEU A 117 21.61 3.28 11.84
N ALA A 118 21.68 2.87 13.11
CA ALA A 118 20.64 2.08 13.81
C ALA A 118 19.21 2.64 13.65
N ASN A 119 19.02 3.96 13.77
CA ASN A 119 17.70 4.59 13.65
C ASN A 119 17.11 4.50 12.23
N SER A 120 17.94 4.66 11.19
CA SER A 120 17.50 4.56 9.80
C SER A 120 17.19 3.11 9.42
N GLN A 121 18.04 2.17 9.85
CA GLN A 121 17.88 0.72 9.67
C GLN A 121 16.58 0.22 10.30
N GLN A 122 16.27 0.65 11.53
CA GLN A 122 15.04 0.24 12.22
C GLN A 122 13.79 0.81 11.55
N ARG A 123 13.85 2.02 10.98
CA ARG A 123 12.78 2.57 10.14
C ARG A 123 12.60 1.72 8.87
N GLN A 124 13.68 1.31 8.21
CA GLN A 124 13.58 0.48 7.00
C GLN A 124 13.08 -0.93 7.29
N LYS A 125 13.56 -1.59 8.36
CA LYS A 125 13.02 -2.89 8.81
C LYS A 125 11.52 -2.83 9.10
N ARG A 126 11.05 -1.74 9.71
CA ARG A 126 9.62 -1.51 9.93
C ARG A 126 8.85 -1.33 8.62
N ASN A 127 9.35 -0.49 7.71
CA ASN A 127 8.73 -0.28 6.39
C ASN A 127 8.67 -1.59 5.60
N PHE A 128 9.73 -2.40 5.66
CA PHE A 128 9.76 -3.72 5.05
C PHE A 128 8.71 -4.65 5.67
N LYS A 129 8.64 -4.76 7.00
CA LYS A 129 7.62 -5.57 7.68
C LYS A 129 6.18 -5.14 7.32
N LEU A 130 5.93 -3.85 7.19
CA LEU A 130 4.66 -3.32 6.70
C LEU A 130 4.40 -3.76 5.25
N TYR A 131 5.40 -3.62 4.38
CA TYR A 131 5.32 -4.09 3.00
C TYR A 131 5.00 -5.59 2.90
N ILE A 132 5.65 -6.46 3.69
CA ILE A 132 5.34 -7.90 3.71
C ILE A 132 3.87 -8.14 4.04
N ARG A 133 3.37 -7.52 5.12
CA ARG A 133 1.97 -7.67 5.55
C ARG A 133 0.99 -7.26 4.46
N LEU A 134 1.27 -6.14 3.80
CA LEU A 134 0.43 -5.62 2.71
C LEU A 134 0.51 -6.52 1.47
N SER A 135 1.69 -7.03 1.14
CA SER A 135 1.89 -7.93 0.00
C SER A 135 1.19 -9.27 0.21
N LEU A 136 1.24 -9.84 1.42
CA LEU A 136 0.55 -11.08 1.75
C LEU A 136 -0.96 -10.92 1.64
N LEU A 137 -1.53 -9.86 2.22
CA LEU A 137 -2.96 -9.61 2.13
C LEU A 137 -3.41 -9.46 0.68
N MET A 138 -2.66 -8.69 -0.12
CA MET A 138 -2.96 -8.54 -1.54
C MET A 138 -2.85 -9.87 -2.28
N GLY A 139 -1.80 -10.65 -2.03
CA GLY A 139 -1.63 -11.98 -2.62
C GLY A 139 -2.83 -12.88 -2.34
N LEU A 140 -3.31 -12.94 -1.09
CA LEU A 140 -4.47 -13.75 -0.71
C LEU A 140 -5.76 -13.28 -1.42
N SER A 141 -6.03 -11.97 -1.44
CA SER A 141 -7.20 -11.43 -2.15
C SER A 141 -7.15 -11.79 -3.64
N TRP A 142 -6.00 -11.65 -4.29
CA TRP A 142 -5.91 -11.94 -5.71
C TRP A 142 -5.91 -13.43 -6.04
N ILE A 143 -5.27 -14.28 -5.22
CA ILE A 143 -5.36 -15.74 -5.37
C ILE A 143 -6.82 -16.20 -5.27
N SER A 144 -7.58 -15.68 -4.30
CA SER A 144 -9.02 -16.00 -4.20
C SER A 144 -9.79 -15.54 -5.44
N SER A 145 -9.45 -14.39 -6.03
CA SER A 145 -10.03 -13.91 -7.30
C SER A 145 -9.74 -14.83 -8.48
N PHE A 146 -8.49 -15.30 -8.62
CA PHE A 146 -8.12 -16.24 -9.67
C PHE A 146 -8.89 -17.55 -9.51
N ILE A 147 -8.92 -18.12 -8.29
CA ILE A 147 -9.67 -19.35 -8.01
C ILE A 147 -11.16 -19.15 -8.29
N ALA A 148 -11.76 -18.03 -7.85
CA ALA A 148 -13.16 -17.69 -8.16
C ALA A 148 -13.41 -17.59 -9.67
N THR A 149 -12.47 -16.98 -10.41
CA THR A 149 -12.54 -16.85 -11.86
C THR A 149 -12.40 -18.20 -12.57
N PHE A 150 -11.64 -19.17 -12.03
CA PHE A 150 -11.44 -20.50 -12.63
C PHE A 150 -12.56 -21.50 -12.29
N VAL A 151 -12.96 -21.55 -11.02
CA VAL A 151 -13.94 -22.51 -10.48
C VAL A 151 -15.39 -22.04 -10.68
N ASP A 152 -15.60 -20.74 -10.93
CA ASP A 152 -16.91 -20.11 -11.16
C ASP A 152 -17.94 -20.37 -10.04
N HIS A 153 -17.45 -20.43 -8.80
CA HIS A 153 -18.27 -20.69 -7.61
C HIS A 153 -18.60 -19.40 -6.88
N VAL A 154 -19.89 -19.16 -6.62
CA VAL A 154 -20.40 -17.94 -5.97
C VAL A 154 -19.77 -17.70 -4.58
N PHE A 155 -19.54 -18.77 -3.81
CA PHE A 155 -18.91 -18.69 -2.50
C PHE A 155 -17.50 -18.06 -2.53
N LEU A 156 -16.71 -18.36 -3.56
CA LEU A 156 -15.36 -17.80 -3.71
C LEU A 156 -15.40 -16.30 -4.05
N TRP A 157 -16.41 -15.86 -4.80
CA TRP A 157 -16.65 -14.44 -5.04
C TRP A 157 -17.01 -13.70 -3.75
N TYR A 158 -17.80 -14.29 -2.86
CA TYR A 158 -18.08 -13.70 -1.54
C TYR A 158 -16.81 -13.55 -0.68
N ILE A 159 -15.94 -14.57 -0.66
CA ILE A 159 -14.64 -14.48 0.03
C ILE A 159 -13.79 -13.36 -0.57
N PHE A 160 -13.70 -13.29 -1.90
CA PHE A 160 -12.97 -12.23 -2.59
C PHE A 160 -13.48 -10.83 -2.20
N VAL A 161 -14.81 -10.62 -2.24
CA VAL A 161 -15.44 -9.35 -1.88
C VAL A 161 -15.19 -9.01 -0.41
N LEU A 162 -15.26 -9.99 0.49
CA LEU A 162 -14.97 -9.80 1.91
C LEU A 162 -13.51 -9.37 2.14
N LEU A 163 -12.56 -10.08 1.55
CA LEU A 163 -11.13 -9.76 1.66
C LEU A 163 -10.80 -8.38 1.10
N ASN A 164 -11.43 -7.98 -0.02
CA ASN A 164 -11.26 -6.63 -0.58
C ASN A 164 -11.90 -5.56 0.30
N SER A 165 -13.10 -5.80 0.84
CA SER A 165 -13.78 -4.85 1.73
C SER A 165 -12.99 -4.61 3.03
N LEU A 166 -12.38 -5.66 3.58
CA LEU A 166 -11.54 -5.57 4.79
C LEU A 166 -10.14 -5.00 4.51
N GLN A 167 -9.74 -4.89 3.25
CA GLN A 167 -8.40 -4.46 2.90
C GLN A 167 -8.08 -3.04 3.39
N GLY A 168 -9.06 -2.12 3.30
CA GLY A 168 -8.90 -0.76 3.82
C GLY A 168 -8.70 -0.73 5.34
N LEU A 169 -9.46 -1.54 6.08
CA LEU A 169 -9.32 -1.70 7.53
C LEU A 169 -7.94 -2.24 7.90
N PHE A 170 -7.44 -3.24 7.18
CA PHE A 170 -6.11 -3.79 7.44
C PHE A 170 -4.99 -2.76 7.19
N ILE A 171 -5.10 -1.98 6.11
CA ILE A 171 -4.17 -0.88 5.84
C ILE A 171 -4.20 0.12 7.00
N PHE A 172 -5.39 0.52 7.44
CA PHE A 172 -5.54 1.42 8.58
C PHE A 172 -4.85 0.89 9.84
N ILE A 173 -5.06 -0.38 10.18
CA ILE A 173 -4.42 -1.01 11.35
C ILE A 173 -2.89 -1.03 11.18
N CYS A 174 -2.38 -1.36 10.00
CA CYS A 174 -0.93 -1.43 9.76
C CYS A 174 -0.24 -0.06 9.85
N PHE A 175 -0.86 0.99 9.32
CA PHE A 175 -0.25 2.33 9.25
C PHE A 175 -0.59 3.21 10.45
N SER A 176 -1.83 3.23 10.90
CA SER A 176 -2.34 4.13 11.94
C SER A 176 -2.22 3.54 13.34
N CYS A 177 -2.49 2.23 13.53
CA CYS A 177 -2.39 1.57 14.83
C CYS A 177 -0.94 1.13 15.16
N ASN A 178 0.05 1.93 14.79
CA ASN A 178 1.45 1.65 15.08
C ASN A 178 1.80 2.13 16.49
N ALA A 179 2.60 1.37 17.26
CA ALA A 179 3.00 1.75 18.62
C ALA A 179 3.58 3.18 18.69
N LYS A 180 4.26 3.65 17.64
CA LYS A 180 4.73 5.04 17.55
C LYS A 180 3.60 6.06 17.55
N VAL A 181 2.50 5.82 16.83
CA VAL A 181 1.33 6.72 16.81
C VAL A 181 0.68 6.73 18.19
N TYR A 182 0.53 5.57 18.82
CA TYR A 182 0.01 5.46 20.18
C TYR A 182 0.90 6.20 21.20
N THR A 183 2.22 6.01 21.15
CA THR A 183 3.18 6.74 22.01
C THR A 183 3.16 8.25 21.75
N PHE A 184 2.97 8.68 20.50
CA PHE A 184 2.89 10.10 20.13
C PHE A 184 1.58 10.75 20.61
N ILE A 185 0.46 10.03 20.51
CA ILE A 185 -0.83 10.46 21.05
C ILE A 185 -0.77 10.49 22.57
N LYS A 186 -0.21 9.44 23.20
CA LYS A 186 0.00 9.37 24.65
C LYS A 186 0.88 10.52 25.13
N SER A 187 2.02 10.80 24.49
CA SER A 187 2.91 11.90 24.89
C SER A 187 2.26 13.28 24.75
N ARG A 188 1.45 13.51 23.70
CA ARG A 188 0.61 14.71 23.56
C ARG A 188 -0.45 14.82 24.65
N TYR A 189 -1.10 13.72 25.01
CA TYR A 189 -2.13 13.68 26.04
C TYR A 189 -1.54 13.93 27.44
N PHE A 190 -0.42 13.28 27.78
CA PHE A 190 0.30 13.48 29.05
C PHE A 190 0.94 14.88 29.14
N ARG A 191 1.46 15.44 28.03
CA ARG A 191 1.97 16.83 28.00
C ARG A 191 0.86 17.86 28.18
N LYS A 192 -0.34 17.63 27.61
CA LYS A 192 -1.53 18.46 27.90
C LYS A 192 -1.93 18.37 29.37
N LYS A 193 -1.99 17.16 29.94
CA LYS A 193 -2.33 16.94 31.36
C LYS A 193 -1.35 17.66 32.31
N SER A 194 -0.05 17.63 32.01
CA SER A 194 0.96 18.34 32.82
C SER A 194 0.82 19.88 32.75
N HIS A 195 0.47 20.44 31.59
CA HIS A 195 0.29 21.89 31.44
C HIS A 195 -0.97 22.40 32.15
N THR A 196 -2.06 21.61 32.15
CA THR A 196 -3.30 21.93 32.89
C THR A 196 -3.11 21.85 34.41
N ILE A 197 -2.26 20.94 34.90
CA ILE A 197 -1.95 20.83 36.33
C ILE A 197 -1.12 22.04 36.79
N SER A 198 -0.09 22.45 36.04
CA SER A 198 0.72 23.63 36.38
C SER A 198 -0.06 24.95 36.33
N SER A 199 -1.02 25.11 35.41
CA SER A 199 -1.89 26.30 35.36
C SER A 199 -2.89 26.36 36.53
N ASN A 200 -3.34 25.22 37.03
CA ASN A 200 -4.25 25.18 38.19
C ASN A 200 -3.52 25.44 39.52
N LEU A 201 -2.25 25.04 39.63
CA LEU A 201 -1.41 25.34 40.79
C LEU A 201 -1.02 26.82 40.89
N THR A 202 -0.88 27.53 39.76
CA THR A 202 -0.61 28.98 39.74
C THR A 202 -1.87 29.84 39.91
N ALA A 203 -3.06 29.32 39.57
CA ALA A 203 -4.32 30.01 39.81
C ALA A 203 -4.79 29.92 41.29
N SER A 204 -4.32 28.93 42.04
CA SER A 204 -4.71 28.71 43.45
C SER A 204 -3.85 29.48 44.47
N SER A 205 -2.78 30.16 44.04
CA SER A 205 -1.94 31.01 44.90
C SER A 205 -2.30 32.50 44.73
N LYS A 206 -3.51 32.90 45.12
CA LYS A 206 -3.77 34.31 45.48
C LYS A 206 -3.51 34.47 46.98
N PRO A 207 -2.60 35.34 47.42
CA PRO A 207 -2.40 35.60 48.84
C PRO A 207 -3.62 36.33 49.41
N TYR A 208 -4.11 35.82 50.54
CA TYR A 208 -5.13 36.44 51.37
C TYR A 208 -4.49 37.69 52.02
N SER A 209 -4.74 38.87 51.45
CA SER A 209 -4.35 40.14 52.07
C SER A 209 -5.24 40.39 53.28
N SER A 210 -4.68 40.19 54.47
CA SER A 210 -5.27 40.60 55.74
C SER A 210 -4.55 41.86 56.19
N GLN A 211 -5.20 43.02 56.04
CA GLN A 211 -5.08 44.17 56.94
C GLN A 211 -6.22 45.14 56.65
#